data_AF-A0A2V9HHR7-F1
#
_entry.id   AF-A0A2V9HHR7-F1
#
_cell.length_a   1.000
_cell.length_b   1.000
_cell.length_c   1.000
_cell.angle_alpha   90.00
_cell.angle_beta   90.00
_cell.angle_gamma   90.00
#
_symmetry.space_group_name_H-M   'P 1'
#
loop_
_entity.id
_entity.type
_entity.pdbx_description
1 polymer ?
#
loop_
_entity_poly.entity_id
_entity_poly.type
_entity_poly.pdbx_seq_one_letter_code
_entity_poly.pdbx_strand_id
1 'polypeptide(L)'
;MSLYELQEWLGHRLPSSTQRYAKITPTKLMKSYSDAGYFGRNLRMIEVLIDQEKVRAGVGAQEAWKFYDLGHGFCTYDFFDQCPHRMACAKCSFYMPKGSTASALLQGKNNLLRMRQEIPLTDAEAAAVDDGASALDSLLKRLANVPTPAGPTPLEIRGESERAAD
;
A
#
# COMPACT_ATOMS: atom_id res chain seq x y z
N MET A 1 12.82 24.59 42.79
CA MET A 1 13.44 25.79 42.21
C MET A 1 12.37 26.86 42.07
N SER A 2 12.57 28.02 42.70
CA SER A 2 11.65 29.16 42.64
C SER A 2 11.73 29.85 41.27
N LEU A 3 10.72 30.67 40.92
CA LEU A 3 10.72 31.43 39.67
C LEU A 3 11.93 32.38 39.55
N TYR A 4 12.39 32.92 40.69
CA TYR A 4 13.52 33.84 40.75
C TYR A 4 14.86 33.10 40.58
N GLU A 5 15.01 31.92 41.18
CA GLU A 5 16.18 31.05 40.96
C GLU A 5 16.28 30.64 39.48
N LEU A 6 15.16 30.28 38.86
CA LEU A 6 15.11 29.97 37.43
C LEU A 6 15.39 31.21 36.56
N GLN A 7 14.92 32.38 36.97
CA GLN A 7 15.18 33.64 36.27
C GLN A 7 16.69 33.95 36.24
N GLU A 8 17.36 33.81 37.38
CA GLU A 8 18.79 34.08 37.52
C GLU A 8 19.61 33.08 36.71
N TRP A 9 19.25 31.79 36.78
CA TRP A 9 19.89 30.74 36.00
C TRP A 9 19.74 30.94 34.49
N LEU A 10 18.57 31.39 34.01
CA LEU A 10 18.32 31.70 32.59
C LEU A 10 18.86 33.07 32.15
N GLY A 11 19.39 33.89 33.06
CA GLY A 11 19.87 35.24 32.75
C GLY A 11 18.77 36.22 32.34
N HIS A 12 17.51 35.98 32.71
CA HIS A 12 16.40 36.87 32.36
C HIS A 12 16.36 38.09 33.28
N ARG A 13 16.27 39.28 32.67
CA ARG A 13 16.20 40.54 33.43
C ARG A 13 14.85 40.78 34.12
N LEU A 14 13.77 40.21 33.61
CA LEU A 14 12.41 40.41 34.10
C LEU A 14 11.75 39.06 34.44
N PRO A 15 11.12 38.91 35.63
CA PRO A 15 10.45 37.65 36.03
C PRO A 15 9.33 37.23 35.06
N SER A 16 8.67 38.20 34.43
CA SER A 16 7.62 37.98 33.43
C SER A 16 8.13 37.25 32.18
N SER A 17 9.41 37.40 31.83
CA SER A 17 10.03 36.68 30.71
C SER A 17 10.18 35.20 31.07
N THR A 18 10.70 34.90 32.26
CA THR A 18 10.79 33.53 32.79
C THR A 18 9.41 32.87 32.91
N GLN A 19 8.38 33.61 33.33
CA GLN A 19 7.01 33.09 33.37
C GLN A 19 6.47 32.66 31.99
N ARG A 20 6.87 33.29 30.89
CA ARG A 20 6.41 32.88 29.55
C ARG A 20 6.97 31.53 29.10
N TYR A 21 8.15 31.16 29.59
CA TYR A 21 8.76 29.85 29.36
C TYR A 21 8.28 28.80 30.36
N ALA A 22 8.12 29.19 31.64
CA ALA A 22 7.66 28.30 32.70
C ALA A 22 6.15 27.99 32.62
N LYS A 23 5.34 28.91 32.08
CA LYS A 23 3.93 28.66 31.76
C LYS A 23 3.84 27.85 30.48
N ILE A 24 4.18 26.56 30.53
CA ILE A 24 3.55 25.61 29.61
C ILE A 24 2.09 25.55 30.04
N THR A 25 1.25 26.38 29.42
CA THR A 25 -0.19 26.36 29.66
C THR A 25 -0.69 24.95 29.29
N PRO A 26 -1.56 24.31 30.10
CA PRO A 26 -2.13 23.01 29.75
C PRO A 26 -2.75 22.99 28.35
N THR A 27 -3.27 24.13 27.89
CA THR A 27 -3.77 24.31 26.51
C THR A 27 -2.69 24.24 25.44
N LYS A 28 -1.48 24.76 25.69
CA LYS A 28 -0.34 24.66 24.77
C LYS A 28 0.21 23.24 24.72
N LEU A 29 0.26 22.55 25.87
CA LEU A 29 0.64 21.13 25.95
C LEU A 29 -0.40 20.24 25.24
N MET A 30 -1.69 20.40 25.55
CA MET A 30 -2.78 19.69 24.88
C MET A 30 -2.80 19.98 23.38
N LYS A 31 -2.55 21.22 22.96
CA LYS A 31 -2.41 21.57 21.54
C LYS A 31 -1.21 20.85 20.92
N SER A 32 -0.03 20.84 21.55
CA SER A 32 1.11 20.07 21.03
C SER A 32 0.85 18.56 20.97
N TYR A 33 0.09 18.01 21.93
CA TYR A 33 -0.31 16.60 21.92
C TYR A 33 -1.34 16.30 20.83
N SER A 34 -2.31 17.20 20.65
CA SER A 34 -3.29 17.15 19.57
C SER A 34 -2.64 17.32 18.21
N ASP A 35 -1.68 18.23 18.05
CA ASP A 35 -0.93 18.49 16.82
C ASP A 35 -0.02 17.29 16.50
N ALA A 36 0.63 16.68 17.49
CA ALA A 36 1.38 15.43 17.32
C ALA A 36 0.47 14.26 16.87
N GLY A 37 -0.75 14.17 17.41
CA GLY A 37 -1.78 13.23 16.93
C GLY A 37 -2.36 13.61 15.55
N TYR A 38 -2.36 14.90 15.21
CA TYR A 38 -2.86 15.45 13.95
C TYR A 38 -1.97 15.03 12.76
N PHE A 39 -0.65 14.95 12.97
CA PHE A 39 0.27 14.36 11.99
C PHE A 39 -0.09 12.92 11.64
N GLY A 40 -0.53 12.12 12.63
CA GLY A 40 -0.92 10.72 12.42
C GLY A 40 -2.22 10.52 11.61
N ARG A 41 -3.10 11.53 11.54
CA ARG A 41 -4.36 11.41 10.77
C ARG A 41 -4.22 11.80 9.29
N ASN A 42 -3.25 12.63 8.94
CA ASN A 42 -3.05 13.13 7.58
C ASN A 42 -1.86 12.52 6.86
N LEU A 43 -0.92 11.88 7.57
CA LEU A 43 -0.01 10.95 6.93
C LEU A 43 -0.77 9.65 6.65
N ARG A 44 -1.39 9.58 5.49
CA ARG A 44 -1.68 8.29 4.84
C ARG A 44 -0.32 7.70 4.44
N MET A 45 0.45 7.25 5.43
CA MET A 45 1.73 6.58 5.22
C MET A 45 1.42 5.35 4.39
N ILE A 46 1.67 5.44 3.08
CA ILE A 46 1.73 4.25 2.26
C ILE A 46 3.11 3.65 2.49
N GLU A 47 3.14 2.38 2.86
CA GLU A 47 4.39 1.67 3.00
C GLU A 47 4.99 1.46 1.62
N VAL A 48 6.27 1.78 1.48
CA VAL A 48 7.02 1.62 0.23
C VAL A 48 8.13 0.63 0.47
N LEU A 49 8.10 -0.47 -0.28
CA LEU A 49 9.17 -1.46 -0.33
C LEU A 49 10.12 -1.08 -1.47
N ILE A 50 11.42 -1.11 -1.18
CA ILE A 50 12.48 -0.82 -2.15
C ILE A 50 13.35 -2.06 -2.29
N ASP A 51 13.45 -2.57 -3.52
CA ASP A 51 14.38 -3.62 -3.88
C ASP A 51 15.79 -3.02 -4.02
N GLN A 52 16.57 -3.12 -2.95
CA GLN A 52 17.90 -2.53 -2.89
C GLN A 52 18.89 -3.18 -3.86
N GLU A 53 18.74 -4.45 -4.18
CA GLU A 53 19.64 -5.16 -5.10
C GLU A 53 19.47 -4.61 -6.50
N LYS A 54 18.21 -4.44 -6.96
CA LYS A 54 17.92 -3.83 -8.26
C LYS A 54 18.39 -2.37 -8.36
N VAL A 55 18.22 -1.61 -7.28
CA VAL A 55 18.74 -0.23 -7.22
C VAL A 55 20.26 -0.20 -7.35
N ARG A 56 20.97 -1.07 -6.60
CA ARG A 56 22.44 -1.15 -6.63
C ARG A 56 22.98 -1.66 -7.97
N ALA A 57 22.28 -2.59 -8.60
CA ALA A 57 22.64 -3.12 -9.92
C ALA A 57 22.35 -2.11 -11.07
N GLY A 58 21.68 -1.00 -10.79
CA GLY A 58 21.36 0.03 -11.80
C GLY A 58 20.27 -0.38 -12.79
N VAL A 59 19.55 -1.48 -12.52
CA VAL A 59 18.48 -1.99 -13.41
C VAL A 59 17.12 -1.32 -13.17
N GLY A 60 17.03 -0.37 -12.25
CA GLY A 60 15.78 0.30 -11.88
C GLY A 60 15.10 1.10 -13.01
N ALA A 61 15.78 1.32 -14.14
CA ALA A 61 15.16 1.91 -15.34
C ALA A 61 14.38 0.88 -16.18
N GLN A 62 14.69 -0.42 -16.04
CA GLN A 62 14.11 -1.51 -16.83
C GLN A 62 13.14 -2.36 -16.00
N GLU A 63 13.42 -2.50 -14.71
CA GLU A 63 12.64 -3.32 -13.80
C GLU A 63 12.06 -2.51 -12.65
N ALA A 64 10.88 -2.91 -12.17
CA ALA A 64 10.29 -2.34 -10.98
C ALA A 64 11.19 -2.62 -9.75
N TRP A 65 11.55 -1.54 -9.06
CA TRP A 65 12.37 -1.57 -7.84
C TRP A 65 11.69 -0.86 -6.66
N LYS A 66 10.62 -0.10 -6.93
CA LYS A 66 9.83 0.65 -5.94
C LYS A 66 8.40 0.11 -5.94
N PHE A 67 7.94 -0.31 -4.78
CA PHE A 67 6.65 -0.99 -4.61
C PHE A 67 5.84 -0.33 -3.50
N TYR A 68 4.71 0.27 -3.86
CA TYR A 68 3.77 0.85 -2.91
C TYR A 68 2.78 -0.21 -2.44
N ASP A 69 2.71 -0.48 -1.13
CA ASP A 69 1.82 -1.52 -0.59
C ASP A 69 0.36 -1.04 -0.54
N LEU A 70 -0.52 -1.79 -1.21
CA LEU A 70 -1.97 -1.57 -1.27
C LEU A 70 -2.76 -2.57 -0.39
N GLY A 71 -2.07 -3.38 0.42
CA GLY A 71 -2.63 -4.49 1.18
C GLY A 71 -2.74 -5.76 0.33
N HIS A 72 -3.59 -5.73 -0.70
CA HIS A 72 -3.87 -6.88 -1.60
C HIS A 72 -2.88 -7.03 -2.77
N GLY A 73 -1.95 -6.09 -2.92
CA GLY A 73 -0.98 -6.06 -4.00
C GLY A 73 -0.03 -4.87 -3.84
N PHE A 74 0.78 -4.62 -4.87
CA PHE A 74 1.69 -3.50 -4.93
C PHE A 74 1.34 -2.60 -6.13
N CYS A 75 1.62 -1.30 -6.02
CA CYS A 75 1.74 -0.44 -7.19
C CYS A 75 3.21 -0.20 -7.50
N THR A 76 3.61 -0.40 -8.76
CA THR A 76 4.98 -0.16 -9.25
C THR A 76 5.13 1.18 -9.98
N TYR A 77 4.14 2.05 -9.88
CA TYR A 77 4.18 3.37 -10.51
C TYR A 77 4.96 4.36 -9.62
N ASP A 78 6.01 4.98 -10.16
CA ASP A 78 6.93 5.81 -9.38
C ASP A 78 6.27 7.04 -8.73
N PHE A 79 5.22 7.58 -9.36
CA PHE A 79 4.47 8.77 -8.94
C PHE A 79 3.08 8.40 -8.36
N PHE A 80 3.03 7.35 -7.55
CA PHE A 80 1.79 6.87 -6.92
C PHE A 80 1.04 7.97 -6.15
N ASP A 81 1.76 8.87 -5.48
CA ASP A 81 1.22 10.00 -4.72
C ASP A 81 0.37 10.94 -5.58
N GLN A 82 0.75 11.10 -6.85
CA GLN A 82 0.05 11.94 -7.83
C GLN A 82 -0.97 11.16 -8.67
N CYS A 83 -1.07 9.85 -8.51
CA CYS A 83 -1.96 9.02 -9.32
C CYS A 83 -3.44 9.36 -9.03
N PRO A 84 -4.24 9.75 -10.04
CA PRO A 84 -5.67 10.03 -9.87
C PRO A 84 -6.47 8.75 -9.56
N HIS A 85 -5.94 7.59 -9.95
CA HIS A 85 -6.59 6.28 -9.79
C HIS A 85 -6.03 5.47 -8.61
N ARG A 86 -5.36 6.10 -7.63
CA ARG A 86 -4.74 5.42 -6.47
C ARG A 86 -5.70 4.58 -5.62
N MET A 87 -7.02 4.77 -5.77
CA MET A 87 -8.06 3.97 -5.12
C MET A 87 -8.61 2.81 -5.97
N ALA A 88 -8.21 2.72 -7.24
CA ALA A 88 -8.70 1.73 -8.21
C ALA A 88 -7.53 1.00 -8.91
N CYS A 89 -6.39 0.87 -8.23
CA CYS A 89 -5.15 0.34 -8.80
C CYS A 89 -5.29 -1.07 -9.39
N ALA A 90 -6.16 -1.94 -8.86
CA ALA A 90 -6.26 -3.35 -9.26
C ALA A 90 -6.50 -3.58 -10.78
N LYS A 91 -7.05 -2.60 -11.49
CA LYS A 91 -7.27 -2.65 -12.95
C LYS A 91 -6.12 -2.08 -13.78
N CYS A 92 -5.14 -1.45 -13.15
CA CYS A 92 -4.04 -0.75 -13.81
C CYS A 92 -2.88 -1.71 -14.16
N SER A 93 -2.14 -1.42 -15.22
CA SER A 93 -0.95 -2.19 -15.62
C SER A 93 0.14 -2.18 -14.54
N PHE A 94 0.31 -1.06 -13.82
CA PHE A 94 1.27 -0.91 -12.73
C PHE A 94 0.89 -1.67 -11.45
N TYR A 95 -0.27 -2.31 -11.38
CA TYR A 95 -0.64 -3.11 -10.23
C TYR A 95 -0.02 -4.51 -10.30
N MET A 96 0.75 -4.87 -9.28
CA MET A 96 1.37 -6.18 -9.15
C MET A 96 0.70 -6.97 -8.02
N PRO A 97 -0.02 -8.07 -8.33
CA PRO A 97 -0.64 -8.90 -7.30
C PRO A 97 0.41 -9.60 -6.42
N LYS A 98 0.13 -9.72 -5.12
CA LYS A 98 0.95 -10.53 -4.20
C LYS A 98 0.71 -12.01 -4.46
N GLY A 99 1.76 -12.85 -4.42
CA GLY A 99 1.63 -14.30 -4.61
C GLY A 99 0.60 -14.95 -3.66
N SER A 100 0.55 -14.48 -2.41
CA SER A 100 -0.42 -14.94 -1.41
C SER A 100 -1.89 -14.65 -1.73
N THR A 101 -2.19 -13.81 -2.73
CA THR A 101 -3.56 -13.42 -3.10
C THR A 101 -4.16 -14.25 -4.22
N ALA A 102 -3.41 -15.19 -4.80
CA ALA A 102 -3.85 -16.00 -5.94
C ALA A 102 -5.18 -16.73 -5.68
N SER A 103 -5.33 -17.36 -4.52
CA SER A 103 -6.55 -18.10 -4.14
C SER A 103 -7.76 -17.18 -4.00
N ALA A 104 -7.57 -16.00 -3.39
CA ALA A 104 -8.63 -14.99 -3.25
C ALA A 104 -9.07 -14.43 -4.60
N LEU A 105 -8.13 -14.19 -5.54
CA LEU A 105 -8.44 -13.75 -6.90
C LEU A 105 -9.23 -14.82 -7.68
N LEU A 106 -8.86 -16.09 -7.55
CA LEU A 106 -9.58 -17.21 -8.16
C LEU A 106 -11.01 -17.31 -7.63
N GLN A 107 -11.18 -17.22 -6.31
CA GLN A 107 -12.50 -17.21 -5.68
C GLN A 107 -13.34 -16.01 -6.15
N GLY A 108 -12.75 -14.82 -6.22
CA GLY A 108 -13.41 -13.62 -6.74
C GLY A 108 -13.90 -13.79 -8.18
N LYS A 109 -13.08 -14.37 -9.05
CA LYS A 109 -13.46 -14.66 -10.44
C LYS A 109 -14.64 -15.63 -10.50
N ASN A 110 -14.59 -16.72 -9.75
CA ASN A 110 -15.68 -17.70 -9.69
C ASN A 110 -16.97 -17.08 -9.16
N ASN A 111 -16.88 -16.20 -8.16
CA ASN A 111 -18.04 -15.48 -7.64
C ASN A 111 -18.68 -14.55 -8.68
N LEU A 112 -17.89 -13.86 -9.50
CA LEU A 112 -18.40 -13.02 -10.59
C LEU A 112 -19.08 -13.84 -11.69
N LEU A 113 -18.48 -14.97 -12.08
CA LEU A 113 -19.08 -15.88 -13.05
C LEU A 113 -20.39 -16.47 -12.54
N ARG A 114 -20.44 -16.85 -11.26
CA ARG A 114 -21.67 -17.32 -10.61
C ARG A 114 -22.72 -16.21 -10.56
N MET A 115 -22.34 -14.99 -10.18
CA MET A 115 -23.23 -13.82 -10.17
C MET A 115 -23.88 -13.59 -11.53
N ARG A 116 -23.09 -13.69 -12.61
CA ARG A 116 -23.60 -13.57 -13.98
C ARG A 116 -24.65 -14.64 -14.34
N GLN A 117 -24.55 -15.84 -13.76
CA GLN A 117 -25.44 -16.96 -14.06
C GLN A 117 -26.69 -16.98 -13.17
N GLU A 118 -26.55 -16.61 -11.90
CA GLU A 118 -27.61 -16.76 -10.88
C GLU A 118 -28.45 -15.51 -10.68
N ILE A 119 -27.91 -14.31 -10.93
CA ILE A 119 -28.59 -13.04 -10.69
C ILE A 119 -29.09 -12.48 -12.02
N PRO A 120 -30.36 -12.04 -12.12
CA PRO A 120 -30.81 -11.27 -13.27
C PRO A 120 -30.13 -9.89 -13.24
N LEU A 121 -29.17 -9.69 -14.15
CA LEU A 121 -28.41 -8.45 -14.29
C LEU A 121 -28.96 -7.62 -15.46
N THR A 122 -28.93 -6.30 -15.32
CA THR A 122 -29.05 -5.39 -16.46
C THR A 122 -27.82 -5.50 -17.36
N ASP A 123 -27.92 -5.04 -18.62
CA ASP A 123 -26.80 -5.07 -19.56
C ASP A 123 -25.56 -4.34 -19.02
N ALA A 124 -25.77 -3.22 -18.32
CA ALA A 124 -24.70 -2.45 -17.70
C ALA A 124 -24.03 -3.23 -16.55
N GLU A 125 -24.81 -3.91 -15.72
CA GLU A 125 -24.28 -4.74 -14.63
C GLU A 125 -23.55 -5.97 -15.16
N ALA A 126 -24.10 -6.63 -16.18
CA ALA A 126 -23.46 -7.76 -16.84
C ALA A 126 -22.11 -7.36 -17.46
N ALA A 127 -22.05 -6.22 -18.13
CA ALA A 127 -20.80 -5.68 -18.67
C ALA A 127 -19.77 -5.39 -17.57
N ALA A 128 -20.20 -4.85 -16.42
CA ALA A 128 -19.32 -4.60 -15.27
C ALA A 128 -18.79 -5.90 -14.65
N VAL A 129 -19.62 -6.95 -14.58
CA VAL A 129 -19.23 -8.28 -14.10
C VAL A 129 -18.21 -8.93 -15.05
N ASP A 130 -18.44 -8.83 -16.37
CA ASP A 130 -17.53 -9.36 -17.38
C ASP A 130 -16.18 -8.64 -17.40
N ASP A 131 -16.18 -7.32 -17.27
CA ASP A 131 -14.95 -6.52 -17.11
C ASP A 131 -14.20 -6.93 -15.84
N GLY A 132 -14.91 -7.09 -14.71
CA GLY A 132 -14.32 -7.56 -13.45
C GLY A 132 -13.71 -8.96 -13.58
N ALA A 133 -14.41 -9.90 -14.21
CA ALA A 133 -13.91 -11.26 -14.42
C ALA A 133 -12.67 -11.29 -15.31
N SER A 134 -12.65 -10.45 -16.36
CA SER A 134 -11.51 -10.31 -17.28
C SER A 134 -10.29 -9.68 -16.59
N ALA A 135 -10.52 -8.69 -15.73
CA ALA A 135 -9.47 -8.09 -14.91
C ALA A 135 -8.85 -9.12 -13.96
N LEU A 136 -9.66 -9.90 -13.24
CA LEU A 136 -9.16 -10.95 -12.34
C LEU A 136 -8.40 -12.06 -13.09
N ASP A 137 -8.87 -12.45 -14.28
CA ASP A 137 -8.16 -13.40 -15.13
C ASP A 137 -6.77 -12.90 -15.54
N SER A 138 -6.67 -11.62 -15.90
CA SER A 138 -5.40 -10.98 -16.25
C SER A 138 -4.42 -10.98 -15.08
N LEU A 139 -4.91 -10.74 -13.85
CA LEU A 139 -4.08 -10.81 -12.65
C LEU A 139 -3.61 -12.23 -12.35
N LEU A 140 -4.47 -13.23 -12.51
CA LEU A 140 -4.10 -14.64 -12.33
C LEU A 140 -3.04 -15.08 -13.34
N LYS A 141 -3.13 -14.64 -14.60
CA LYS A 141 -2.11 -14.90 -15.62
C LYS A 141 -0.76 -14.28 -15.28
N ARG A 142 -0.75 -13.07 -14.69
CA ARG A 142 0.49 -12.45 -14.21
C ARG A 142 1.13 -13.25 -13.08
N LEU A 143 0.33 -13.78 -12.16
CA LEU A 143 0.83 -14.64 -11.08
C LEU A 143 1.35 -15.99 -11.57
N ALA A 144 0.83 -16.51 -12.68
CA ALA A 144 1.24 -17.80 -13.22
C ALA A 144 2.72 -17.84 -13.66
N ASN A 145 3.31 -16.67 -13.96
CA ASN A 145 4.72 -16.52 -14.34
C ASN A 145 5.62 -16.08 -13.16
N VAL A 146 5.08 -15.89 -11.96
CA VAL A 146 5.90 -15.51 -10.80
C VAL A 146 6.51 -16.77 -10.20
N PRO A 147 7.85 -16.85 -10.08
CA PRO A 147 8.50 -18.02 -9.50
C PRO A 147 8.07 -18.19 -8.03
N THR A 148 7.83 -19.44 -7.64
CA THR A 148 7.62 -19.77 -6.23
C THR A 148 8.92 -19.59 -5.45
N PRO A 149 8.89 -19.50 -4.10
CA PRO A 149 10.12 -19.47 -3.31
C PRO A 149 11.07 -20.64 -3.56
N ALA A 150 10.55 -21.77 -4.06
CA ALA A 150 11.34 -22.94 -4.43
C ALA A 150 12.02 -22.84 -5.80
N GLY A 151 11.76 -21.78 -6.58
CA GLY A 151 12.28 -21.58 -7.94
C GLY A 151 11.25 -21.73 -9.05
N PRO A 152 10.54 -22.87 -9.19
CA PRO A 152 9.68 -23.09 -10.34
C PRO A 152 8.42 -22.22 -10.30
N THR A 153 7.94 -21.83 -11.47
CA THR A 153 6.69 -21.09 -11.65
C THR A 153 5.47 -22.01 -11.57
N PRO A 154 4.29 -21.48 -11.23
CA PRO A 154 3.05 -22.27 -11.26
C PRO A 154 2.77 -22.94 -12.61
N LEU A 155 3.20 -22.37 -13.74
CA LEU A 155 3.05 -22.99 -15.06
C LEU A 155 3.99 -24.19 -15.24
N GLU A 156 5.24 -24.07 -14.81
CA GLU A 156 6.23 -25.16 -14.88
C GLU A 156 5.78 -26.33 -14.00
N ILE A 157 5.31 -26.07 -12.78
CA ILE A 157 4.82 -27.12 -11.87
C ILE A 157 3.64 -27.88 -12.49
N ARG A 158 2.71 -27.17 -13.15
CA ARG A 158 1.57 -27.83 -13.83
C ARG A 158 2.05 -28.68 -14.99
N GLY A 159 2.94 -28.15 -15.83
CA GLY A 159 3.51 -28.89 -16.96
C GLY A 159 4.34 -30.11 -16.54
N GLU A 160 5.03 -30.05 -15.39
CA GLU A 160 5.72 -31.19 -14.80
C GLU A 160 4.75 -32.24 -14.26
N SER A 161 3.66 -31.81 -13.61
CA SER A 161 2.62 -32.73 -13.10
C SER A 161 1.88 -33.46 -14.22
N GLU A 162 1.64 -32.80 -15.36
CA GLU A 162 1.00 -33.41 -16.53
C GLU A 162 1.93 -34.42 -17.21
N ARG A 163 3.24 -34.13 -17.31
CA ARG A 163 4.24 -35.08 -17.84
C ARG A 163 4.54 -36.27 -16.92
N ALA A 164 4.30 -36.15 -15.63
CA ALA A 164 4.47 -37.24 -14.67
C ALA A 164 3.23 -38.16 -14.60
N ALA A 165 2.10 -37.76 -15.21
CA ALA A 165 0.87 -38.53 -15.27
C ALA A 165 0.68 -39.33 -16.57
N ASP A 166 1.53 -39.08 -17.58
CA ASP A 166 1.70 -39.85 -18.82
C ASP A 166 2.82 -40.90 -18.69
#